data_AF-A0A2G3AA73-F1
#
_entry.id   AF-A0A2G3AA73-F1
#
_cell.length_a   1.000
_cell.length_b   1.000
_cell.length_c   1.000
_cell.angle_alpha   90.00
_cell.angle_beta   90.00
_cell.angle_gamma   90.00
#
_symmetry.space_group_name_H-M   'P 1'
#
loop_
_entity.id
_entity.type
_entity.pdbx_description
1 polymer ?
#
loop_
_entity_poly.entity_id
_entity_poly.type
_entity_poly.pdbx_seq_one_letter_code
_entity_poly.pdbx_strand_id
1 'polypeptide(L)'
;MDRLSNYAALSAEVLPEFFQVEAFAKLNSAIGKVIEAQEDMPIAGVVTLYSSLLTFTLHVHPDHLDYVDQILGACVQKLSGKGKLKDNKARKQIVALLSAPLEKYKDIDTVLKLSNYPSLMEHLDDATSKEMANVLVQNILKNKTSISTAEKVEALFELMKALIQDLDEDLIQMLHNDDPEEMLKIICAVKKHILTGGPKRLPFTIPPLIFNSLKFVRRLHSHDDNAPEDEASAMPKNFFQILNQIIEALSIVPVPDLALKLYLECAEAANDSDLEPVAYEFFTQAYILYEEEISDSKAQVTALHLIIGTLQRMHIFGVENRDTLTHKATGYSAKLLKKPDQCRAVYACSHLFWVDDQNNIQDGERVLLCLKRALRIANAAQQMSNATRGSSGSVLLFIEILNKYLYFFEKGVSQINVASIQSLIELITTEMQSENTLADPAADAFFASTLRYIQFQKDKGGAVGEKYDPINS
;
A
#
# COMPACT_ATOMS: atom_id res chain seq x y z
N MET A 1 -4.60 -31.87 -37.63
CA MET A 1 -4.56 -30.40 -37.74
C MET A 1 -3.19 -29.86 -37.36
N ASP A 2 -2.54 -30.37 -36.33
CA ASP A 2 -1.21 -29.92 -35.87
C ASP A 2 -0.14 -29.86 -36.97
N ARG A 3 -0.08 -30.85 -37.88
CA ARG A 3 0.84 -30.81 -39.03
C ARG A 3 0.56 -29.64 -39.97
N LEU A 4 -0.72 -29.32 -40.21
CA LEU A 4 -1.13 -28.18 -41.03
C LEU A 4 -0.84 -26.85 -40.31
N SER A 5 -1.10 -26.81 -38.99
CA SER A 5 -0.80 -25.65 -38.14
C SER A 5 0.70 -25.35 -38.11
N ASN A 6 1.54 -26.38 -37.91
CA ASN A 6 2.99 -26.24 -37.90
C ASN A 6 3.52 -25.85 -39.30
N TYR A 7 2.94 -26.40 -40.36
CA TYR A 7 3.29 -26.03 -41.72
C TYR A 7 2.98 -24.55 -42.01
N ALA A 8 1.80 -24.08 -41.62
CA ALA A 8 1.44 -22.67 -41.72
C ALA A 8 2.33 -21.75 -40.86
N ALA A 9 2.73 -22.22 -39.68
CA ALA A 9 3.63 -21.48 -38.79
C ALA A 9 5.05 -21.34 -39.37
N LEU A 10 5.53 -22.34 -40.10
CA LEU A 10 6.88 -22.38 -40.68
C LEU A 10 6.98 -21.69 -42.04
N SER A 11 5.88 -21.55 -42.77
CA SER A 11 5.87 -21.08 -44.17
C SER A 11 4.76 -20.05 -44.41
N ALA A 12 5.08 -18.76 -44.27
CA ALA A 12 4.14 -17.66 -44.48
C ALA A 12 3.59 -17.60 -45.93
N GLU A 13 4.31 -18.16 -46.89
CA GLU A 13 3.91 -18.20 -48.32
C GLU A 13 2.67 -19.07 -48.58
N VAL A 14 2.32 -19.98 -47.66
CA VAL A 14 1.18 -20.91 -47.82
C VAL A 14 -0.12 -20.32 -47.27
N LEU A 15 -0.04 -19.24 -46.47
CA LEU A 15 -1.22 -18.60 -45.89
C LEU A 15 -2.29 -18.24 -46.95
N PRO A 16 -1.94 -17.62 -48.10
CA PRO A 16 -2.91 -17.30 -49.15
C PRO A 16 -3.63 -18.52 -49.73
N GLU A 17 -2.97 -19.68 -49.82
CA GLU A 17 -3.59 -20.92 -50.30
C GLU A 17 -4.64 -21.43 -49.29
N PHE A 18 -4.35 -21.34 -47.99
CA PHE A 18 -5.33 -21.69 -46.95
C PHE A 18 -6.56 -20.77 -46.97
N PHE A 19 -6.37 -19.47 -47.26
CA PHE A 19 -7.48 -18.53 -47.48
C PHE A 19 -8.31 -18.90 -48.71
N GLN A 20 -7.67 -19.17 -49.85
CA GLN A 20 -8.37 -19.54 -51.09
C GLN A 20 -9.22 -20.82 -50.95
N VAL A 21 -8.76 -21.77 -50.14
CA VAL A 21 -9.45 -23.06 -49.97
C VAL A 21 -10.54 -22.97 -48.89
N GLU A 22 -10.74 -21.82 -48.24
CA GLU A 22 -11.64 -21.66 -47.08
C GLU A 22 -11.39 -22.74 -46.01
N ALA A 23 -10.09 -22.97 -45.71
CA ALA A 23 -9.67 -24.09 -44.89
C ALA A 23 -10.35 -24.09 -43.51
N PHE A 24 -10.53 -22.90 -42.91
CA PHE A 24 -11.27 -22.75 -41.65
C PHE A 24 -12.71 -23.25 -41.76
N ALA A 25 -13.49 -22.78 -42.73
CA ALA A 25 -14.90 -23.16 -42.89
C ALA A 25 -15.06 -24.67 -43.12
N LYS A 26 -14.20 -25.26 -43.95
CA LYS A 26 -14.19 -26.70 -44.21
C LYS A 26 -13.85 -27.52 -42.96
N LEU A 27 -12.83 -27.12 -42.22
CA LEU A 27 -12.41 -27.81 -40.98
C LEU A 27 -13.47 -27.66 -39.89
N ASN A 28 -14.03 -26.46 -39.71
CA ASN A 28 -15.09 -26.20 -38.73
C ASN A 28 -16.35 -27.03 -39.03
N SER A 29 -16.79 -27.07 -40.30
CA SER A 29 -17.92 -27.91 -40.73
C SER A 29 -17.64 -29.40 -40.55
N ALA A 30 -16.42 -29.86 -40.87
CA ALA A 30 -16.03 -31.26 -40.69
C ALA A 30 -16.04 -31.67 -39.22
N ILE A 31 -15.51 -30.83 -38.32
CA ILE A 31 -15.52 -31.08 -36.88
C ILE A 31 -16.95 -31.14 -36.35
N GLY A 32 -17.81 -30.21 -36.78
CA GLY A 32 -19.24 -30.23 -36.44
C GLY A 32 -19.91 -31.57 -36.81
N LYS A 33 -19.71 -32.03 -38.05
CA LYS A 33 -20.23 -33.32 -38.52
C LYS A 33 -19.68 -34.52 -37.76
N VAL A 34 -18.39 -34.51 -37.40
CA VAL A 34 -17.77 -35.60 -36.63
C VAL A 34 -18.35 -35.67 -35.21
N ILE A 35 -18.58 -34.52 -34.58
CA ILE A 35 -19.19 -34.45 -33.25
C ILE A 35 -20.66 -34.88 -33.30
N GLU A 36 -21.40 -34.49 -34.34
CA GLU A 36 -22.80 -34.92 -34.53
C GLU A 36 -22.93 -36.40 -34.84
N ALA A 37 -22.00 -36.98 -35.60
CA ALA A 37 -22.00 -38.40 -35.93
C ALA A 37 -21.62 -39.31 -34.76
N GLN A 38 -21.05 -38.77 -33.68
CA GLN A 38 -20.67 -39.53 -32.47
C GLN A 38 -21.45 -39.03 -31.26
N GLU A 39 -22.64 -39.59 -31.03
CA GLU A 39 -23.53 -39.23 -29.91
C GLU A 39 -22.86 -39.38 -28.53
N ASP A 40 -21.99 -40.39 -28.35
CA ASP A 40 -21.30 -40.68 -27.08
C ASP A 40 -19.85 -40.14 -27.00
N MET A 41 -19.49 -39.14 -27.81
CA MET A 41 -18.12 -38.60 -27.76
C MET A 41 -17.81 -37.98 -26.38
N PRO A 42 -16.71 -38.39 -25.71
CA PRO A 42 -16.28 -37.79 -24.45
C PRO A 42 -16.01 -36.29 -24.60
N ILE A 43 -16.38 -35.49 -23.59
CA ILE A 43 -16.20 -34.03 -23.61
C ILE A 43 -14.73 -33.65 -23.86
N ALA A 44 -13.78 -34.39 -23.28
CA ALA A 44 -12.36 -34.18 -23.54
C ALA A 44 -12.01 -34.30 -25.04
N GLY A 45 -12.64 -35.21 -25.78
CA GLY A 45 -12.45 -35.37 -27.23
C GLY A 45 -12.98 -34.17 -28.01
N VAL A 46 -14.20 -33.72 -27.67
CA VAL A 46 -14.83 -32.52 -28.28
C VAL A 46 -13.94 -31.29 -28.09
N VAL A 47 -13.50 -31.04 -26.85
CA VAL A 47 -12.63 -29.89 -26.53
C VAL A 47 -11.28 -30.01 -27.26
N THR A 48 -10.71 -31.21 -27.35
CA THR A 48 -9.42 -31.42 -28.06
C THR A 48 -9.53 -31.07 -29.54
N LEU A 49 -10.66 -31.42 -30.19
CA LEU A 49 -10.91 -31.05 -31.59
C LEU A 49 -10.99 -29.53 -31.76
N TYR A 50 -11.74 -28.84 -30.90
CA TYR A 50 -11.82 -27.38 -30.93
C TYR A 50 -10.50 -26.70 -30.57
N SER A 51 -9.71 -27.26 -29.64
CA SER A 51 -8.37 -26.75 -29.31
C SER A 51 -7.40 -26.86 -30.48
N SER A 52 -7.47 -27.96 -31.22
CA SER A 52 -6.68 -28.16 -32.44
C SER A 52 -7.11 -27.18 -33.55
N LEU A 53 -8.42 -26.95 -33.71
CA LEU A 53 -8.95 -25.97 -34.66
C LEU A 53 -8.54 -24.54 -34.27
N LEU A 54 -8.66 -24.19 -32.99
CA LEU A 54 -8.27 -22.87 -32.49
C LEU A 54 -6.79 -22.61 -32.71
N THR A 55 -5.94 -23.59 -32.39
CA THR A 55 -4.50 -23.49 -32.63
C THR A 55 -4.23 -23.25 -34.11
N PHE A 56 -4.87 -24.00 -35.01
CA PHE A 56 -4.75 -23.77 -36.45
C PHE A 56 -5.19 -22.35 -36.85
N THR A 57 -6.35 -21.88 -36.37
CA THR A 57 -6.89 -20.54 -36.66
C THR A 57 -5.95 -19.45 -36.15
N LEU A 58 -5.38 -19.57 -34.95
CA LEU A 58 -4.44 -18.58 -34.41
C LEU A 58 -3.12 -18.51 -35.19
N HIS A 59 -2.74 -19.58 -35.92
CA HIS A 59 -1.57 -19.57 -36.80
C HIS A 59 -1.87 -19.07 -38.20
N VAL A 60 -3.02 -19.45 -38.77
CA VAL A 60 -3.36 -19.15 -40.18
C VAL A 60 -4.11 -17.84 -40.34
N HIS A 61 -4.98 -17.51 -39.38
CA HIS A 61 -5.87 -16.36 -39.40
C HIS A 61 -5.74 -15.55 -38.09
N PRO A 62 -4.55 -15.00 -37.78
CA PRO A 62 -4.32 -14.28 -36.53
C PRO A 62 -5.23 -13.04 -36.40
N ASP A 63 -5.55 -12.35 -37.49
CA ASP A 63 -6.33 -11.10 -37.40
C ASP A 63 -7.86 -11.31 -37.36
N HIS A 64 -8.33 -12.54 -37.54
CA HIS A 64 -9.77 -12.85 -37.58
C HIS A 64 -10.30 -13.32 -36.22
N LEU A 65 -10.60 -12.35 -35.35
CA LEU A 65 -11.20 -12.60 -34.04
C LEU A 65 -12.56 -13.30 -34.14
N ASP A 66 -13.33 -13.06 -35.22
CA ASP A 66 -14.62 -13.71 -35.45
C ASP A 66 -14.50 -15.25 -35.53
N TYR A 67 -13.41 -15.76 -36.13
CA TYR A 67 -13.19 -17.21 -36.24
C TYR A 67 -12.82 -17.81 -34.90
N VAL A 68 -12.04 -17.09 -34.09
CA VAL A 68 -11.73 -17.49 -32.71
C VAL A 68 -13.01 -17.54 -31.88
N ASP A 69 -13.83 -16.48 -31.94
CA ASP A 69 -15.07 -16.39 -31.18
C ASP A 69 -16.10 -17.44 -31.62
N GLN A 70 -16.19 -17.77 -32.92
CA GLN A 70 -17.01 -18.86 -33.43
C GLN A 70 -16.62 -20.23 -32.86
N ILE A 71 -15.32 -20.52 -32.73
CA ILE A 71 -14.85 -21.77 -32.13
C ILE A 71 -15.22 -21.83 -30.65
N LEU A 72 -15.00 -20.72 -29.92
CA LEU A 72 -15.38 -20.63 -28.50
C LEU A 72 -16.89 -20.81 -28.34
N GLY A 73 -17.71 -20.14 -29.15
CA GLY A 73 -19.17 -20.27 -29.14
C GLY A 73 -19.65 -21.70 -29.46
N ALA A 74 -19.04 -22.36 -30.44
CA ALA A 74 -19.33 -23.77 -30.74
C ALA A 74 -18.96 -24.71 -29.58
N CYS A 75 -17.89 -24.39 -28.84
CA CYS A 75 -17.51 -25.11 -27.63
C CYS A 75 -18.52 -24.89 -26.50
N VAL A 76 -18.93 -23.63 -26.26
CA VAL A 76 -19.96 -23.26 -25.27
C VAL A 76 -21.28 -23.99 -25.54
N GLN A 77 -21.76 -24.00 -26.79
CA GLN A 77 -22.99 -24.71 -27.15
C GLN A 77 -22.94 -26.21 -26.81
N LYS A 78 -21.79 -26.86 -27.01
CA LYS A 78 -21.63 -28.30 -26.70
C LYS A 78 -21.45 -28.59 -25.21
N LEU A 79 -21.00 -27.61 -24.44
CA LEU A 79 -20.90 -27.67 -22.98
C LEU A 79 -22.21 -27.29 -22.29
N SER A 80 -23.04 -26.48 -22.94
CA SER A 80 -24.36 -26.11 -22.46
C SER A 80 -25.22 -27.37 -22.23
N GLY A 81 -25.78 -27.50 -21.03
CA GLY A 81 -26.59 -28.66 -20.63
C GLY A 81 -25.82 -29.84 -20.02
N LYS A 82 -24.47 -29.87 -20.04
CA LYS A 82 -23.67 -30.99 -19.48
C LYS A 82 -23.20 -30.80 -18.02
N GLY A 83 -23.53 -29.67 -17.39
CA GLY A 83 -23.13 -29.33 -16.02
C GLY A 83 -21.63 -28.95 -15.90
N LYS A 84 -21.17 -28.64 -14.68
CA LYS A 84 -19.76 -28.29 -14.41
C LYS A 84 -18.83 -29.47 -14.72
N LEU A 85 -17.74 -29.19 -15.43
CA LEU A 85 -16.75 -30.19 -15.85
C LEU A 85 -16.03 -30.81 -14.65
N LYS A 86 -16.05 -32.14 -14.56
CA LYS A 86 -15.32 -32.90 -13.50
C LYS A 86 -14.14 -33.72 -14.03
N ASP A 87 -14.07 -33.95 -15.34
CA ASP A 87 -12.99 -34.72 -15.94
C ASP A 87 -11.70 -33.89 -16.02
N ASN A 88 -10.63 -34.41 -15.40
CA ASN A 88 -9.32 -33.78 -15.36
C ASN A 88 -8.70 -33.64 -16.76
N LYS A 89 -8.99 -34.58 -17.69
CA LYS A 89 -8.49 -34.49 -19.06
C LYS A 89 -9.19 -33.37 -19.82
N ALA A 90 -10.52 -33.26 -19.68
CA ALA A 90 -11.28 -32.16 -20.26
C ALA A 90 -10.86 -30.79 -19.70
N ARG A 91 -10.63 -30.69 -18.38
CA ARG A 91 -10.11 -29.47 -17.73
C ARG A 91 -8.83 -28.97 -18.37
N LYS A 92 -7.81 -29.83 -18.47
CA LYS A 92 -6.51 -29.46 -19.07
C LYS A 92 -6.65 -28.96 -20.51
N GLN A 93 -7.56 -29.57 -21.28
CA GLN A 93 -7.80 -29.17 -22.66
C GLN A 93 -8.54 -27.82 -22.75
N ILE A 94 -9.46 -27.53 -21.84
CA ILE A 94 -10.14 -26.22 -21.80
C ILE A 94 -9.18 -25.13 -21.34
N VAL A 95 -8.32 -25.42 -20.36
CA VAL A 95 -7.26 -24.50 -19.95
C VAL A 95 -6.35 -24.18 -21.13
N ALA A 96 -5.93 -25.20 -21.91
CA ALA A 96 -5.13 -24.98 -23.12
C ALA A 96 -5.88 -24.17 -24.20
N LEU A 97 -7.18 -24.45 -24.40
CA LEU A 97 -8.04 -23.72 -25.34
C LEU A 97 -8.13 -22.23 -24.99
N LEU A 98 -8.36 -21.90 -23.71
CA LEU A 98 -8.46 -20.50 -23.25
C LEU A 98 -7.10 -19.80 -23.14
N SER A 99 -6.02 -20.54 -22.92
CA SER A 99 -4.66 -19.99 -22.84
C SER A 99 -4.07 -19.63 -24.22
N ALA A 100 -4.46 -20.35 -25.28
CA ALA A 100 -3.89 -20.14 -26.61
C ALA A 100 -4.12 -18.71 -27.18
N PRO A 101 -5.31 -18.09 -27.07
CA PRO A 101 -5.50 -16.69 -27.44
C PRO A 101 -4.64 -15.72 -26.62
N LEU A 102 -4.49 -15.96 -25.31
CA LEU A 102 -3.68 -15.12 -24.40
C LEU A 102 -2.20 -15.15 -24.76
N GLU A 103 -1.68 -16.31 -25.17
CA GLU A 103 -0.29 -16.44 -25.61
C GLU A 103 -0.05 -15.77 -26.97
N LYS A 104 -1.03 -15.82 -27.87
CA LYS A 104 -0.88 -15.30 -29.23
C LYS A 104 -0.99 -13.78 -29.30
N TYR A 105 -2.05 -13.21 -28.72
CA TYR A 105 -2.36 -11.80 -28.92
C TYR A 105 -1.54 -10.86 -28.03
N LYS A 106 -0.97 -11.35 -26.93
CA LYS A 106 -0.19 -10.61 -25.90
C LYS A 106 -0.95 -9.47 -25.18
N ASP A 107 -1.90 -8.83 -25.86
CA ASP A 107 -2.77 -7.79 -25.36
C ASP A 107 -4.10 -8.39 -24.90
N ILE A 108 -4.43 -8.18 -23.62
CA ILE A 108 -5.66 -8.69 -23.02
C ILE A 108 -6.92 -8.02 -23.60
N ASP A 109 -6.80 -6.81 -24.15
CA ASP A 109 -7.93 -6.11 -24.74
C ASP A 109 -8.58 -6.88 -25.88
N THR A 110 -7.78 -7.63 -26.65
CA THR A 110 -8.29 -8.45 -27.75
C THR A 110 -9.08 -9.64 -27.23
N VAL A 111 -8.65 -10.23 -26.11
CA VAL A 111 -9.31 -11.39 -25.49
C VAL A 111 -10.59 -10.97 -24.75
N LEU A 112 -10.59 -9.81 -24.09
CA LEU A 112 -11.80 -9.26 -23.44
C LEU A 112 -12.90 -8.89 -24.44
N LYS A 113 -12.56 -8.66 -25.73
CA LYS A 113 -13.55 -8.43 -26.81
C LYS A 113 -14.25 -9.70 -27.28
N LEU A 114 -13.74 -10.89 -26.97
CA LEU A 114 -14.32 -12.16 -27.40
C LEU A 114 -15.58 -12.45 -26.59
N SER A 115 -16.74 -12.34 -27.23
CA SER A 115 -18.05 -12.43 -26.57
C SER A 115 -18.31 -13.78 -25.90
N ASN A 116 -17.77 -14.87 -26.46
CA ASN A 116 -17.96 -16.22 -25.94
C ASN A 116 -16.89 -16.64 -24.92
N TYR A 117 -15.85 -15.83 -24.69
CA TYR A 117 -14.80 -16.14 -23.72
C TYR A 117 -15.33 -16.13 -22.27
N PRO A 118 -16.08 -15.09 -21.80
CA PRO A 118 -16.71 -15.12 -20.49
C PRO A 118 -17.73 -16.26 -20.33
N SER A 119 -18.54 -16.52 -21.37
CA SER A 119 -19.53 -17.61 -21.35
C SER A 119 -18.88 -18.99 -21.16
N LEU A 120 -17.69 -19.20 -21.73
CA LEU A 120 -16.96 -20.45 -21.53
C LEU A 120 -16.42 -20.57 -20.09
N MET A 121 -15.97 -19.46 -19.49
CA MET A 121 -15.52 -19.42 -18.10
C MET A 121 -16.63 -19.75 -17.09
N GLU A 122 -17.88 -19.40 -17.37
CA GLU A 122 -19.04 -19.72 -16.51
C GLU A 122 -19.34 -21.22 -16.40
N HIS A 123 -18.93 -22.01 -17.38
CA HIS A 123 -19.13 -23.48 -17.39
C HIS A 123 -18.05 -24.25 -16.62
N LEU A 124 -17.01 -23.57 -16.15
CA LEU A 124 -15.90 -24.19 -15.42
C LEU A 124 -16.26 -24.49 -13.95
N ASP A 125 -15.59 -25.50 -13.38
CA ASP A 125 -15.57 -25.70 -11.94
C ASP A 125 -14.63 -24.71 -11.26
N ASP A 126 -14.89 -24.41 -9.98
CA ASP A 126 -14.23 -23.34 -9.24
C ASP A 126 -12.69 -23.49 -9.25
N ALA A 127 -12.19 -24.72 -9.22
CA ALA A 127 -10.75 -25.00 -9.28
C ALA A 127 -10.14 -24.67 -10.65
N THR A 128 -10.86 -24.88 -11.76
CA THR A 128 -10.38 -24.53 -13.11
C THR A 128 -10.55 -23.05 -13.40
N SER A 129 -11.65 -22.43 -12.96
CA SER A 129 -11.82 -20.98 -13.03
C SER A 129 -10.68 -20.27 -12.30
N LYS A 130 -10.28 -20.78 -11.13
CA LYS A 130 -9.13 -20.28 -10.38
C LYS A 130 -7.80 -20.42 -11.13
N GLU A 131 -7.57 -21.57 -11.74
CA GLU A 131 -6.38 -21.84 -12.56
C GLU A 131 -6.31 -20.89 -13.78
N MET A 132 -7.42 -20.73 -14.50
CA MET A 132 -7.49 -19.83 -15.66
C MET A 132 -7.33 -18.37 -15.29
N ALA A 133 -7.94 -17.94 -14.19
CA ALA A 133 -7.81 -16.58 -13.73
C ALA A 133 -6.35 -16.27 -13.30
N ASN A 134 -5.60 -17.27 -12.80
CA ASN A 134 -4.17 -17.10 -12.50
C ASN A 134 -3.36 -16.96 -13.80
N VAL A 135 -3.69 -17.74 -14.84
CA VAL A 135 -3.07 -17.61 -16.16
C VAL A 135 -3.32 -16.23 -16.75
N LEU A 136 -4.54 -15.68 -16.60
CA LEU A 136 -4.88 -14.32 -17.00
C LEU A 136 -4.00 -13.29 -16.28
N VAL A 137 -3.91 -13.34 -14.95
CA VAL A 137 -3.07 -12.41 -14.17
C VAL A 137 -1.61 -12.51 -14.58
N GLN A 138 -1.06 -13.72 -14.69
CA GLN A 138 0.34 -13.91 -15.07
C GLN A 138 0.62 -13.41 -16.49
N ASN A 139 -0.34 -13.52 -17.42
CA ASN A 139 -0.20 -12.96 -18.75
C ASN A 139 -0.13 -11.42 -18.72
N ILE A 140 -1.03 -10.77 -17.97
CA ILE A 140 -1.04 -9.31 -17.77
C ILE A 140 0.30 -8.84 -17.18
N LEU A 141 0.75 -9.49 -16.10
CA LEU A 141 1.99 -9.15 -15.41
C LEU A 141 3.22 -9.35 -16.31
N LYS A 142 3.28 -10.46 -17.05
CA LYS A 142 4.40 -10.77 -17.94
C LYS A 142 4.50 -9.80 -19.12
N ASN A 143 3.36 -9.37 -19.67
CA ASN A 143 3.30 -8.49 -20.83
C ASN A 143 3.26 -6.99 -20.43
N LYS A 144 3.10 -6.68 -19.14
CA LYS A 144 2.93 -5.33 -18.60
C LYS A 144 1.79 -4.57 -19.28
N THR A 145 0.69 -5.26 -19.53
CA THR A 145 -0.46 -4.69 -20.24
C THR A 145 -1.25 -3.79 -19.29
N SER A 146 -1.32 -2.49 -19.60
CA SER A 146 -2.11 -1.53 -18.81
C SER A 146 -3.59 -1.62 -19.16
N ILE A 147 -4.46 -1.73 -18.16
CA ILE A 147 -5.91 -1.74 -18.36
C ILE A 147 -6.44 -0.35 -18.03
N SER A 148 -6.92 0.34 -19.06
CA SER A 148 -7.19 1.78 -19.01
C SER A 148 -8.66 2.17 -18.94
N THR A 149 -9.64 1.26 -18.92
CA THR A 149 -11.05 1.66 -18.82
C THR A 149 -11.80 0.88 -17.75
N ALA A 150 -12.75 1.55 -17.10
CA ALA A 150 -13.54 0.95 -16.02
C ALA A 150 -14.36 -0.27 -16.50
N GLU A 151 -14.87 -0.23 -17.73
CA GLU A 151 -15.59 -1.37 -18.34
C GLU A 151 -14.70 -2.61 -18.48
N LYS A 152 -13.44 -2.43 -18.90
CA LYS A 152 -12.48 -3.54 -19.03
C LYS A 152 -12.08 -4.10 -17.68
N VAL A 153 -11.92 -3.22 -16.68
CA VAL A 153 -11.66 -3.62 -15.30
C VAL A 153 -12.82 -4.44 -14.77
N GLU A 154 -14.06 -3.99 -14.94
CA GLU A 154 -15.24 -4.74 -14.51
C GLU A 154 -15.31 -6.13 -15.18
N ALA A 155 -15.06 -6.19 -16.50
CA ALA A 155 -15.01 -7.45 -17.24
C ALA A 155 -13.91 -8.39 -16.72
N LEU A 156 -12.70 -7.87 -16.45
CA LEU A 156 -11.61 -8.65 -15.88
C LEU A 156 -11.96 -9.19 -14.49
N PHE A 157 -12.50 -8.35 -13.61
CA PHE A 157 -12.85 -8.76 -12.26
C PHE A 157 -14.00 -9.77 -12.21
N GLU A 158 -14.97 -9.69 -13.13
CA GLU A 158 -15.99 -10.76 -13.28
C GLU A 158 -15.38 -12.08 -13.77
N LEU A 159 -14.43 -12.04 -14.72
CA LEU A 159 -13.68 -13.25 -15.12
C LEU A 159 -12.85 -13.83 -13.96
N MET A 160 -12.36 -12.94 -13.09
CA MET A 160 -11.57 -13.28 -11.91
C MET A 160 -12.40 -13.46 -10.64
N LYS A 161 -13.72 -13.57 -10.74
CA LYS A 161 -14.59 -13.68 -9.56
C LYS A 161 -14.22 -14.85 -8.64
N ALA A 162 -13.80 -15.96 -9.25
CA ALA A 162 -13.29 -17.15 -8.54
C ALA A 162 -11.95 -16.91 -7.82
N LEU A 163 -11.22 -15.86 -8.21
CA LEU A 163 -9.93 -15.41 -7.68
C LEU A 163 -10.00 -14.15 -6.84
N ILE A 164 -11.17 -13.56 -6.58
CA ILE A 164 -11.27 -12.38 -5.69
C ILE A 164 -10.62 -12.66 -4.33
N GLN A 165 -10.50 -13.94 -3.96
CA GLN A 165 -9.67 -14.34 -2.84
C GLN A 165 -8.16 -14.12 -3.14
N ASP A 166 -7.53 -14.67 -4.17
CA ASP A 166 -6.06 -14.61 -4.39
C ASP A 166 -5.59 -13.50 -5.36
N LEU A 167 -6.17 -12.31 -5.30
CA LEU A 167 -5.72 -11.17 -6.11
C LEU A 167 -4.27 -10.79 -5.76
N ASP A 168 -3.43 -10.68 -6.79
CA ASP A 168 -2.04 -10.27 -6.68
C ASP A 168 -1.93 -8.74 -6.58
N GLU A 169 -1.07 -8.23 -5.69
CA GLU A 169 -0.90 -6.80 -5.45
C GLU A 169 -0.40 -6.07 -6.71
N ASP A 170 0.42 -6.75 -7.52
CA ASP A 170 0.98 -6.24 -8.76
C ASP A 170 -0.09 -5.98 -9.82
N LEU A 171 -1.22 -6.70 -9.79
CA LEU A 171 -2.32 -6.49 -10.73
C LEU A 171 -2.94 -5.10 -10.55
N ILE A 172 -3.08 -4.64 -9.30
CA ILE A 172 -3.68 -3.34 -8.99
C ILE A 172 -2.83 -2.21 -9.59
N GLN A 173 -1.51 -2.38 -9.63
CA GLN A 173 -0.60 -1.39 -10.23
C GLN A 173 -0.71 -1.31 -11.77
N MET A 174 -1.23 -2.36 -12.42
CA MET A 174 -1.44 -2.37 -13.88
C MET A 174 -2.74 -1.66 -14.30
N LEU A 175 -3.60 -1.33 -13.34
CA LEU A 175 -4.83 -0.56 -13.57
C LEU A 175 -4.49 0.92 -13.52
N HIS A 176 -4.38 1.54 -14.69
CA HIS A 176 -3.97 2.94 -14.82
C HIS A 176 -4.62 3.58 -16.05
N ASN A 177 -5.14 4.79 -15.86
CA ASN A 177 -5.50 5.71 -16.93
C ASN A 177 -4.95 7.10 -16.57
N ASP A 178 -4.50 7.85 -17.57
CA ASP A 178 -4.03 9.23 -17.42
C ASP A 178 -5.20 10.22 -17.23
N ASP A 179 -6.40 9.86 -17.69
CA ASP A 179 -7.61 10.64 -17.46
C ASP A 179 -8.12 10.46 -16.00
N PRO A 180 -8.28 11.55 -15.24
CA PRO A 180 -8.63 11.48 -13.83
C PRO A 180 -10.04 10.99 -13.57
N GLU A 181 -11.00 11.31 -14.44
CA GLU A 181 -12.38 10.83 -14.29
C GLU A 181 -12.46 9.33 -14.53
N GLU A 182 -11.79 8.83 -15.56
CA GLU A 182 -11.75 7.40 -15.87
C GLU A 182 -10.97 6.62 -14.81
N MET A 183 -9.87 7.17 -14.29
CA MET A 183 -9.15 6.56 -13.18
C MET A 183 -10.01 6.47 -11.91
N LEU A 184 -10.84 7.48 -11.64
CA LEU A 184 -11.80 7.44 -10.53
C LEU A 184 -12.84 6.32 -10.71
N LYS A 185 -13.35 6.13 -11.94
CA LYS A 185 -14.27 5.03 -12.27
C LYS A 185 -13.59 3.67 -12.10
N ILE A 186 -12.32 3.54 -12.52
CA ILE A 186 -11.52 2.32 -12.32
C ILE A 186 -11.40 2.00 -10.83
N ILE A 187 -11.04 2.97 -9.99
CA ILE A 187 -10.92 2.76 -8.53
C ILE A 187 -12.27 2.36 -7.94
N CYS A 188 -13.37 2.98 -8.37
CA CYS A 188 -14.72 2.60 -7.93
C CYS A 188 -15.08 1.15 -8.30
N ALA A 189 -14.75 0.72 -9.54
CA ALA A 189 -14.96 -0.64 -9.99
C ALA A 189 -14.14 -1.63 -9.15
N VAL A 190 -12.83 -1.37 -8.99
CA VAL A 190 -11.94 -2.21 -8.17
C VAL A 190 -12.42 -2.31 -6.73
N LYS A 191 -12.80 -1.17 -6.13
CA LYS A 191 -13.37 -1.11 -4.78
C LYS A 191 -14.58 -2.05 -4.65
N LYS A 192 -15.54 -1.97 -5.58
CA LYS A 192 -16.75 -2.80 -5.57
C LYS A 192 -16.40 -4.29 -5.48
N HIS A 193 -15.43 -4.75 -6.25
CA HIS A 193 -15.01 -6.16 -6.23
C HIS A 193 -14.20 -6.53 -4.99
N ILE A 194 -13.22 -5.71 -4.59
CA ILE A 194 -12.37 -5.98 -3.43
C ILE A 194 -13.19 -6.10 -2.14
N LEU A 195 -14.20 -5.25 -1.97
CA LEU A 195 -15.06 -5.28 -0.78
C LEU A 195 -15.88 -6.58 -0.64
N THR A 196 -16.07 -7.34 -1.73
CA THR A 196 -16.71 -8.66 -1.68
C THR A 196 -15.78 -9.80 -1.27
N GLY A 197 -14.47 -9.57 -1.21
CA GLY A 197 -13.45 -10.59 -0.91
C GLY A 197 -13.42 -11.09 0.54
N GLY A 198 -14.14 -10.41 1.45
CA GLY A 198 -14.30 -10.80 2.84
C GLY A 198 -13.12 -10.43 3.77
N PRO A 199 -13.28 -10.57 5.09
CA PRO A 199 -12.45 -9.93 6.10
C PRO A 199 -10.98 -10.41 6.12
N LYS A 200 -10.70 -11.62 5.65
CA LYS A 200 -9.33 -12.15 5.59
C LYS A 200 -8.48 -11.49 4.51
N ARG A 201 -9.10 -10.87 3.50
CA ARG A 201 -8.41 -10.31 2.32
C ARG A 201 -8.28 -8.81 2.35
N LEU A 202 -9.27 -8.11 2.93
CA LEU A 202 -9.25 -6.66 3.03
C LEU A 202 -7.92 -6.09 3.54
N PRO A 203 -7.22 -6.68 4.54
CA PRO A 203 -5.93 -6.16 4.98
C PRO A 203 -4.80 -6.20 3.93
N PHE A 204 -4.92 -7.04 2.90
CA PHE A 204 -3.90 -7.23 1.86
C PHE A 204 -4.27 -6.56 0.53
N THR A 205 -5.56 -6.37 0.25
CA THR A 205 -6.03 -5.80 -1.02
C THR A 205 -6.32 -4.30 -0.93
N ILE A 206 -6.68 -3.79 0.25
CA ILE A 206 -6.94 -2.37 0.47
C ILE A 206 -5.66 -1.52 0.40
N PRO A 207 -4.54 -1.86 1.07
CA PRO A 207 -3.34 -1.03 1.03
C PRO A 207 -2.82 -0.80 -0.39
N PRO A 208 -2.67 -1.82 -1.27
CA PRO A 208 -2.24 -1.59 -2.65
C PRO A 208 -3.17 -0.67 -3.44
N LEU A 209 -4.49 -0.79 -3.24
CA LEU A 209 -5.47 0.10 -3.89
C LEU A 209 -5.30 1.55 -3.43
N ILE A 210 -5.11 1.76 -2.12
CA ILE A 210 -4.86 3.10 -1.56
C ILE A 210 -3.56 3.66 -2.12
N PHE A 211 -2.46 2.92 -2.06
CA PHE A 211 -1.17 3.42 -2.57
C PHE A 211 -1.18 3.69 -4.08
N ASN A 212 -1.86 2.87 -4.88
CA ASN A 212 -2.02 3.15 -6.31
C ASN A 212 -2.82 4.44 -6.55
N SER A 213 -3.88 4.66 -5.78
CA SER A 213 -4.68 5.88 -5.84
C SER A 213 -3.89 7.12 -5.38
N LEU A 214 -3.13 7.03 -4.29
CA LEU A 214 -2.28 8.12 -3.80
C LEU A 214 -1.16 8.47 -4.79
N LYS A 215 -0.60 7.48 -5.48
CA LYS A 215 0.36 7.69 -6.57
C LYS A 215 -0.26 8.49 -7.72
N PHE A 216 -1.52 8.25 -8.02
CA PHE A 216 -2.26 9.02 -9.02
C PHE A 216 -2.51 10.45 -8.55
N VAL A 217 -3.01 10.65 -7.32
CA VAL A 217 -3.24 11.97 -6.73
C VAL A 217 -1.97 12.83 -6.77
N ARG A 218 -0.81 12.28 -6.37
CA ARG A 218 0.48 12.99 -6.44
C ARG A 218 0.89 13.42 -7.86
N ARG A 219 0.46 12.69 -8.89
CA ARG A 219 0.73 13.05 -10.30
C ARG A 219 -0.20 14.15 -10.81
N LEU A 220 -1.43 14.23 -10.30
CA LEU A 220 -2.33 15.34 -10.63
C LEU A 220 -1.71 16.66 -10.19
N HIS A 221 -1.18 16.71 -8.97
CA HIS A 221 -0.49 17.90 -8.44
C HIS A 221 0.69 18.37 -9.29
N SER A 222 1.42 17.48 -9.98
CA SER A 222 2.55 17.90 -10.81
C SER A 222 2.16 18.46 -12.18
N HIS A 223 0.89 18.37 -12.58
CA HIS A 223 0.41 18.79 -13.90
C HIS A 223 -0.55 20.00 -13.85
N ASP A 224 -0.86 20.51 -12.66
CA ASP A 224 -2.00 21.41 -12.42
C ASP A 224 -1.68 22.92 -12.48
N ASP A 225 -0.48 23.33 -12.94
CA ASP A 225 -0.12 24.76 -13.07
C ASP A 225 -0.98 25.56 -14.06
N ASN A 226 -1.92 24.92 -14.79
CA ASN A 226 -2.70 25.53 -15.88
C ASN A 226 -4.24 25.34 -15.78
N ALA A 227 -4.79 24.71 -14.74
CA ALA A 227 -6.24 24.49 -14.62
C ALA A 227 -6.95 25.59 -13.79
N PRO A 228 -8.25 25.86 -14.03
CA PRO A 228 -9.04 26.77 -13.19
C PRO A 228 -9.16 26.25 -11.75
N GLU A 229 -8.92 27.13 -10.76
CA GLU A 229 -8.82 26.83 -9.32
C GLU A 229 -10.00 26.00 -8.75
N ASP A 230 -11.23 26.19 -9.26
CA ASP A 230 -12.43 25.51 -8.78
C ASP A 230 -12.51 24.02 -9.19
N GLU A 231 -12.03 23.65 -10.38
CA GLU A 231 -12.02 22.25 -10.86
C GLU A 231 -10.80 21.48 -10.33
N ALA A 232 -9.65 22.16 -10.24
CA ALA A 232 -8.40 21.64 -9.69
C ALA A 232 -8.56 21.15 -8.23
N SER A 233 -9.33 21.87 -7.40
CA SER A 233 -9.57 21.50 -6.00
C SER A 233 -10.63 20.40 -5.82
N ALA A 234 -11.58 20.26 -6.75
CA ALA A 234 -12.69 19.31 -6.62
C ALA A 234 -12.26 17.86 -6.88
N MET A 235 -11.36 17.65 -7.85
CA MET A 235 -10.97 16.30 -8.26
C MET A 235 -10.22 15.52 -7.17
N PRO A 236 -9.15 16.03 -6.54
CA PRO A 236 -8.46 15.32 -5.46
C PRO A 236 -9.37 15.02 -4.27
N LYS A 237 -10.31 15.92 -3.93
CA LYS A 237 -11.31 15.69 -2.87
C LYS A 237 -12.15 14.43 -3.13
N ASN A 238 -12.58 14.20 -4.36
CA ASN A 238 -13.36 13.01 -4.73
C ASN A 238 -12.54 11.72 -4.54
N PHE A 239 -11.24 11.74 -4.87
CA PHE A 239 -10.34 10.61 -4.59
C PHE A 239 -10.26 10.35 -3.08
N PHE A 240 -10.00 11.38 -2.27
CA PHE A 240 -9.89 11.22 -0.81
C PHE A 240 -11.19 10.75 -0.16
N GLN A 241 -12.36 11.19 -0.64
CA GLN A 241 -13.66 10.67 -0.17
C GLN A 241 -13.79 9.16 -0.43
N ILE A 242 -13.40 8.69 -1.61
CA ILE A 242 -13.41 7.26 -1.93
C ILE A 242 -12.40 6.49 -1.08
N LEU A 243 -11.20 7.05 -0.86
CA LEU A 243 -10.18 6.44 -0.01
C LEU A 243 -10.64 6.31 1.43
N ASN A 244 -11.32 7.33 1.97
CA ASN A 244 -11.92 7.26 3.29
C ASN A 244 -12.92 6.09 3.38
N GLN A 245 -13.84 5.98 2.42
CA GLN A 245 -14.80 4.87 2.38
C GLN A 245 -14.13 3.49 2.22
N ILE A 246 -12.99 3.41 1.54
CA ILE A 246 -12.20 2.17 1.42
C ILE A 246 -11.58 1.81 2.78
N ILE A 247 -10.99 2.77 3.48
CA ILE A 247 -10.38 2.53 4.81
C ILE A 247 -11.46 2.19 5.84
N GLU A 248 -12.61 2.85 5.81
CA GLU A 248 -13.76 2.55 6.68
C GLU A 248 -14.21 1.09 6.58
N ALA A 249 -14.06 0.46 5.40
CA ALA A 249 -14.36 -0.96 5.23
C ALA A 249 -13.41 -1.89 6.01
N LEU A 250 -12.27 -1.40 6.53
CA LEU A 250 -11.42 -2.15 7.45
C LEU A 250 -11.99 -2.22 8.87
N SER A 251 -12.99 -1.40 9.22
CA SER A 251 -13.60 -1.42 10.57
C SER A 251 -14.22 -2.77 10.94
N ILE A 252 -14.64 -3.58 9.95
CA ILE A 252 -15.17 -4.92 10.17
C ILE A 252 -14.08 -5.99 10.40
N VAL A 253 -12.80 -5.60 10.35
CA VAL A 253 -11.64 -6.49 10.51
C VAL A 253 -10.79 -6.01 11.69
N PRO A 254 -10.28 -6.90 12.56
CA PRO A 254 -9.48 -6.52 13.72
C PRO A 254 -8.03 -6.15 13.33
N VAL A 255 -7.85 -5.11 12.52
CA VAL A 255 -6.54 -4.57 12.07
C VAL A 255 -6.42 -3.05 12.25
N PRO A 256 -6.70 -2.50 13.45
CA PRO A 256 -6.74 -1.06 13.67
C PRO A 256 -5.39 -0.36 13.40
N ASP A 257 -4.26 -1.04 13.65
CA ASP A 257 -2.93 -0.53 13.35
C ASP A 257 -2.71 -0.25 11.86
N LEU A 258 -3.28 -1.08 10.99
CA LEU A 258 -3.19 -0.92 9.54
C LEU A 258 -4.05 0.26 9.09
N ALA A 259 -5.32 0.31 9.55
CA ALA A 259 -6.23 1.39 9.22
C ALA A 259 -5.69 2.76 9.66
N LEU A 260 -5.11 2.85 10.86
CA LEU A 260 -4.47 4.08 11.35
C LEU A 260 -3.33 4.53 10.44
N LYS A 261 -2.45 3.61 10.02
CA LYS A 261 -1.35 3.94 9.09
C LYS A 261 -1.88 4.45 7.76
N LEU A 262 -2.91 3.81 7.21
CA LEU A 262 -3.53 4.24 5.95
C LEU A 262 -4.16 5.63 6.06
N TYR A 263 -4.83 5.95 7.19
CA TYR A 263 -5.33 7.29 7.43
C TYR A 263 -4.20 8.33 7.51
N LEU A 264 -3.08 8.01 8.18
CA LEU A 264 -1.93 8.92 8.24
C LEU A 264 -1.29 9.15 6.87
N GLU A 265 -1.17 8.12 6.03
CA GLU A 265 -0.66 8.25 4.65
C GLU A 265 -1.60 9.10 3.77
N CYS A 266 -2.92 8.91 3.91
CA CYS A 266 -3.90 9.76 3.23
C CYS A 266 -3.88 11.21 3.74
N ALA A 267 -3.67 11.42 5.03
CA ALA A 267 -3.50 12.77 5.60
C ALA A 267 -2.26 13.46 5.04
N GLU A 268 -1.15 12.73 4.89
CA GLU A 268 0.08 13.27 4.31
C GLU A 268 -0.10 13.64 2.83
N ALA A 269 -0.75 12.78 2.05
CA ALA A 269 -1.08 13.10 0.68
C ALA A 269 -2.06 14.29 0.56
N ALA A 270 -3.05 14.41 1.46
CA ALA A 270 -3.97 15.54 1.47
C ALA A 270 -3.27 16.87 1.85
N ASN A 271 -2.24 16.80 2.69
CA ASN A 271 -1.38 17.92 3.00
C ASN A 271 -0.57 18.37 1.77
N ASP A 272 0.00 17.43 1.01
CA ASP A 272 0.68 17.74 -0.25
C ASP A 272 -0.29 18.28 -1.32
N SER A 273 -1.60 18.05 -1.12
CA SER A 273 -2.67 18.51 -1.98
C SER A 273 -3.29 19.86 -1.60
N ASP A 274 -2.79 20.55 -0.58
CA ASP A 274 -3.39 21.79 -0.07
C ASP A 274 -4.88 21.65 0.35
N LEU A 275 -5.28 20.45 0.81
CA LEU A 275 -6.62 20.16 1.33
C LEU A 275 -6.69 20.04 2.86
N GLU A 276 -6.63 21.17 3.58
CA GLU A 276 -6.58 21.20 5.06
C GLU A 276 -7.76 20.44 5.72
N PRO A 277 -9.03 20.65 5.31
CA PRO A 277 -10.16 19.98 5.96
C PRO A 277 -10.10 18.46 5.83
N VAL A 278 -9.62 17.97 4.68
CA VAL A 278 -9.48 16.53 4.40
C VAL A 278 -8.36 15.92 5.22
N ALA A 279 -7.20 16.60 5.30
CA ALA A 279 -6.09 16.15 6.15
C ALA A 279 -6.52 16.11 7.63
N TYR A 280 -7.28 17.10 8.10
CA TYR A 280 -7.77 17.18 9.48
C TYR A 280 -8.77 16.06 9.80
N GLU A 281 -9.66 15.73 8.86
CA GLU A 281 -10.61 14.62 9.00
C GLU A 281 -9.88 13.28 9.14
N PHE A 282 -8.89 13.01 8.28
CA PHE A 282 -8.09 11.78 8.37
C PHE A 282 -7.31 11.68 9.69
N PHE A 283 -6.75 12.78 10.19
CA PHE A 283 -6.13 12.79 11.52
C PHE A 283 -7.13 12.53 12.64
N THR A 284 -8.35 13.06 12.52
CA THR A 284 -9.41 12.82 13.50
C THR A 284 -9.80 11.33 13.53
N GLN A 285 -9.94 10.68 12.37
CA GLN A 285 -10.18 9.24 12.29
C GLN A 285 -9.03 8.43 12.87
N ALA A 286 -7.78 8.81 12.59
CA ALA A 286 -6.60 8.16 13.17
C ALA A 286 -6.58 8.28 14.72
N TYR A 287 -6.98 9.43 15.27
CA TYR A 287 -7.11 9.60 16.72
C TYR A 287 -8.22 8.76 17.33
N ILE A 288 -9.39 8.67 16.68
CA ILE A 288 -10.50 7.82 17.13
C ILE A 288 -10.04 6.36 17.20
N LEU A 289 -9.39 5.84 16.15
CA LEU A 289 -8.84 4.48 16.15
C LEU A 289 -7.81 4.26 17.27
N TYR A 290 -6.95 5.24 17.52
CA TYR A 290 -5.98 5.19 18.61
C TYR A 290 -6.65 5.10 19.99
N GLU A 291 -7.74 5.84 20.20
CA GLU A 291 -8.46 5.88 21.48
C GLU A 291 -9.33 4.65 21.72
N GLU A 292 -10.05 4.19 20.71
CA GLU A 292 -11.13 3.22 20.86
C GLU A 292 -10.68 1.78 20.56
N GLU A 293 -9.79 1.59 19.58
CA GLU A 293 -9.46 0.25 19.06
C GLU A 293 -8.06 -0.25 19.44
N ILE A 294 -7.07 0.64 19.59
CA ILE A 294 -5.69 0.26 19.91
C ILE A 294 -5.47 0.20 21.44
N SER A 295 -5.58 -1.01 21.99
CA SER A 295 -5.42 -1.25 23.44
C SER A 295 -4.07 -1.84 23.85
N ASP A 296 -3.33 -2.49 22.94
CA ASP A 296 -2.01 -3.04 23.26
C ASP A 296 -0.98 -1.92 23.52
N SER A 297 -0.26 -2.02 24.64
CA SER A 297 0.66 -0.97 25.07
C SER A 297 1.81 -0.73 24.09
N LYS A 298 2.30 -1.75 23.36
CA LYS A 298 3.38 -1.55 22.38
C LYS A 298 2.83 -0.97 21.07
N ALA A 299 1.65 -1.43 20.66
CA ALA A 299 0.93 -0.88 19.53
C ALA A 299 0.60 0.61 19.73
N GLN A 300 0.10 1.00 20.92
CA GLN A 300 -0.15 2.40 21.27
C GLN A 300 1.10 3.26 21.16
N VAL A 301 2.24 2.79 21.68
CA VAL A 301 3.51 3.53 21.56
C VAL A 301 3.88 3.71 20.09
N THR A 302 3.78 2.66 19.28
CA THR A 302 4.10 2.72 17.85
C THR A 302 3.18 3.66 17.09
N ALA A 303 1.87 3.52 17.28
CA ALA A 303 0.85 4.37 16.68
C ALA A 303 1.03 5.84 17.04
N LEU A 304 1.30 6.14 18.31
CA LEU A 304 1.52 7.52 18.75
C LEU A 304 2.78 8.14 18.14
N HIS A 305 3.88 7.38 18.03
CA HIS A 305 5.08 7.88 17.36
C HIS A 305 4.85 8.13 15.86
N LEU A 306 4.03 7.30 15.20
CA LEU A 306 3.61 7.54 13.82
C LEU A 306 2.78 8.81 13.70
N ILE A 307 1.78 9.00 14.58
CA ILE A 307 0.97 10.23 14.63
C ILE A 307 1.86 11.47 14.81
N ILE A 308 2.79 11.44 15.78
CA ILE A 308 3.73 12.55 16.04
C ILE A 308 4.60 12.80 14.81
N GLY A 309 5.17 11.75 14.22
CA GLY A 309 6.05 11.84 13.06
C GLY A 309 5.35 12.38 11.82
N THR A 310 4.12 11.94 11.56
CA THR A 310 3.30 12.48 10.45
C THR A 310 2.93 13.94 10.73
N LEU A 311 2.42 14.26 11.93
CA LEU A 311 2.02 15.63 12.29
C LEU A 311 3.19 16.63 12.23
N GLN A 312 4.42 16.19 12.50
CA GLN A 312 5.62 17.01 12.34
C GLN A 312 5.84 17.43 10.88
N ARG A 313 5.52 16.58 9.90
CA ARG A 313 5.68 16.86 8.47
C ARG A 313 4.54 17.69 7.87
N MET A 314 3.43 17.82 8.60
CA MET A 314 2.27 18.61 8.17
C MET A 314 2.52 20.10 8.28
N HIS A 315 2.33 20.79 7.16
CA HIS A 315 2.51 22.23 7.01
C HIS A 315 1.21 22.95 6.65
N ILE A 316 0.19 22.20 6.26
CA ILE A 316 -1.10 22.72 5.80
C ILE A 316 -1.99 23.27 6.92
N PHE A 317 -1.82 22.82 8.15
CA PHE A 317 -2.74 23.15 9.23
C PHE A 317 -2.58 24.60 9.70
N GLY A 318 -3.69 25.32 9.76
CA GLY A 318 -3.79 26.59 10.47
C GLY A 318 -3.47 26.45 11.96
N VAL A 319 -3.15 27.57 12.61
CA VAL A 319 -2.67 27.61 14.01
C VAL A 319 -3.63 26.89 14.96
N GLU A 320 -4.94 27.10 14.84
CA GLU A 320 -5.95 26.49 15.73
C GLU A 320 -6.05 24.97 15.57
N ASN A 321 -6.13 24.49 14.32
CA ASN A 321 -6.19 23.07 14.01
C ASN A 321 -4.90 22.36 14.44
N ARG A 322 -3.75 22.96 14.12
CA ARG A 322 -2.44 22.43 14.52
C ARG A 322 -2.31 22.36 16.03
N ASP A 323 -2.70 23.41 16.76
CA ASP A 323 -2.65 23.44 18.22
C ASP A 323 -3.53 22.34 18.82
N THR A 324 -4.74 22.16 18.30
CA THR A 324 -5.68 21.12 18.73
C THR A 324 -5.09 19.71 18.56
N LEU A 325 -4.57 19.40 17.36
CA LEU A 325 -3.96 18.09 17.08
C LEU A 325 -2.72 17.85 17.95
N THR A 326 -1.90 18.88 18.16
CA THR A 326 -0.68 18.80 18.97
C THR A 326 -0.99 18.58 20.45
N HIS A 327 -1.99 19.28 20.96
CA HIS A 327 -2.46 19.14 22.33
C HIS A 327 -3.00 17.72 22.57
N LYS A 328 -3.76 17.15 21.63
CA LYS A 328 -4.20 15.74 21.69
C LYS A 328 -3.01 14.77 21.74
N ALA A 329 -2.07 14.84 20.80
CA ALA A 329 -0.86 14.00 20.80
C ALA A 329 -0.07 14.08 22.11
N THR A 330 0.12 15.30 22.63
CA THR A 330 0.82 15.56 23.90
C THR A 330 0.03 15.04 25.10
N GLY A 331 -1.30 15.06 25.03
CA GLY A 331 -2.19 14.45 26.00
C GLY A 331 -2.04 12.93 26.04
N TYR A 332 -1.97 12.26 24.89
CA TYR A 332 -1.80 10.81 24.80
C TYR A 332 -0.42 10.33 25.24
N SER A 333 0.66 11.05 24.91
CA SER A 333 2.02 10.67 25.35
C SER A 333 2.13 10.57 26.88
N ALA A 334 1.39 11.42 27.59
CA ALA A 334 1.33 11.41 29.04
C ALA A 334 0.48 10.26 29.64
N LYS A 335 -0.40 9.65 28.85
CA LYS A 335 -1.33 8.59 29.26
C LYS A 335 -0.81 7.17 28.99
N LEU A 336 0.31 7.02 28.27
CA LEU A 336 0.93 5.71 28.02
C LEU A 336 1.17 4.95 29.33
N LEU A 337 1.15 3.62 29.33
CA LEU A 337 1.23 2.85 30.59
C LEU A 337 2.61 2.89 31.24
N LYS A 338 3.67 2.67 30.45
CA LYS A 338 5.04 2.50 30.94
C LYS A 338 5.77 3.83 30.99
N LYS A 339 6.49 4.10 32.08
CA LYS A 339 7.25 5.36 32.28
C LYS A 339 8.33 5.62 31.23
N PRO A 340 9.14 4.63 30.80
CA PRO A 340 10.10 4.85 29.72
C PRO A 340 9.40 5.27 28.42
N ASP A 341 8.29 4.61 28.07
CA ASP A 341 7.55 4.91 26.85
C ASP A 341 6.84 6.28 26.92
N GLN A 342 6.26 6.63 28.08
CA GLN A 342 5.74 7.98 28.36
C GLN A 342 6.84 9.03 28.15
N CYS A 343 8.03 8.81 28.73
CA CYS A 343 9.15 9.74 28.64
C CYS A 343 9.55 9.99 27.19
N ARG A 344 9.70 8.91 26.41
CA ARG A 344 10.07 8.97 24.98
C ARG A 344 9.04 9.68 24.13
N ALA A 345 7.76 9.34 24.30
CA ALA A 345 6.68 10.01 23.58
C ALA A 345 6.58 11.51 23.96
N VAL A 346 6.78 11.87 25.24
CA VAL A 346 6.69 13.27 25.69
C VAL A 346 7.82 14.12 25.14
N TYR A 347 9.07 13.65 25.15
CA TYR A 347 10.14 14.41 24.49
C TYR A 347 9.99 14.38 22.97
N ALA A 348 9.39 13.34 22.37
CA ALA A 348 9.12 13.33 20.93
C ALA A 348 8.13 14.44 20.55
N CYS A 349 7.10 14.70 21.36
CA CYS A 349 6.18 15.82 21.18
C CYS A 349 6.86 17.20 21.20
N SER A 350 8.06 17.35 21.78
CA SER A 350 8.78 18.63 21.73
C SER A 350 9.09 19.07 20.29
N HIS A 351 9.30 18.13 19.37
CA HIS A 351 9.53 18.40 17.95
C HIS A 351 8.26 18.93 17.23
N LEU A 352 7.08 18.81 17.82
CA LEU A 352 5.85 19.39 17.26
C LEU A 352 5.75 20.90 17.46
N PHE A 353 6.55 21.46 18.37
CA PHE A 353 6.58 22.90 18.72
C PHE A 353 7.80 23.63 18.17
N TRP A 354 8.60 22.96 17.34
CA TRP A 354 9.77 23.55 16.72
C TRP A 354 10.09 22.86 15.39
N VAL A 355 9.77 23.55 14.30
CA VAL A 355 10.03 23.10 12.92
C VAL A 355 10.87 24.18 12.22
N ASP A 356 12.01 23.79 11.66
CA ASP A 356 13.02 24.74 11.15
C ASP A 356 12.50 25.61 10.01
N ASP A 357 11.64 25.06 9.14
CA ASP A 357 11.14 25.73 7.93
C ASP A 357 9.79 26.46 8.12
N GLN A 358 9.23 26.46 9.35
CA GLN A 358 7.94 27.08 9.64
C GLN A 358 8.03 27.99 10.85
N ASN A 359 8.32 29.27 10.61
CA ASN A 359 8.45 30.30 11.64
C ASN A 359 7.20 30.41 12.55
N ASN A 360 6.02 30.05 12.04
CA ASN A 360 4.77 30.05 12.81
C ASN A 360 4.70 28.96 13.89
N ILE A 361 5.63 27.99 13.90
CA ILE A 361 5.65 26.84 14.82
C ILE A 361 6.96 26.79 15.62
N GLN A 362 7.53 27.95 15.96
CA GLN A 362 8.74 28.04 16.80
C GLN A 362 8.38 28.52 18.21
N ASP A 363 7.91 27.60 19.07
CA ASP A 363 7.55 27.87 20.46
C ASP A 363 8.53 27.17 21.42
N GLY A 364 9.64 27.87 21.72
CA GLY A 364 10.68 27.36 22.61
C GLY A 364 10.25 27.15 24.07
N GLU A 365 9.21 27.85 24.54
CA GLU A 365 8.66 27.65 25.89
C GLU A 365 7.97 26.27 25.98
N ARG A 366 7.18 25.92 24.97
CA ARG A 366 6.52 24.61 24.90
C ARG A 366 7.51 23.47 24.65
N VAL A 367 8.55 23.69 23.85
CA VAL A 367 9.68 22.74 23.73
C VAL A 367 10.27 22.45 25.11
N LEU A 368 10.65 23.50 25.86
CA LEU A 368 11.23 23.34 27.19
C LEU A 368 10.25 22.69 28.17
N LEU A 369 8.95 22.99 28.07
CA LEU A 369 7.92 22.37 28.89
C LEU A 369 7.85 20.84 28.67
N CYS A 370 7.87 20.38 27.42
CA CYS A 370 7.92 18.96 27.08
C CYS A 370 9.19 18.30 27.64
N LEU A 371 10.35 18.92 27.45
CA LEU A 371 11.62 18.39 27.94
C LEU A 371 11.68 18.32 29.48
N LYS A 372 11.23 19.37 30.18
CA LYS A 372 11.10 19.37 31.65
C LYS A 372 10.14 18.29 32.13
N ARG A 373 9.03 18.06 31.41
CA ARG A 373 8.08 16.99 31.72
C ARG A 373 8.70 15.61 31.52
N ALA A 374 9.41 15.39 30.41
CA ALA A 374 10.14 14.16 30.15
C ALA A 374 11.17 13.89 31.25
N LEU A 375 11.91 14.91 31.69
CA LEU A 375 12.88 14.82 32.78
C LEU A 375 12.22 14.43 34.12
N ARG A 376 11.04 14.99 34.45
CA ARG A 376 10.27 14.57 35.63
C ARG A 376 9.84 13.10 35.56
N ILE A 377 9.42 12.64 34.38
CA ILE A 377 9.02 11.24 34.17
C ILE A 377 10.23 10.31 34.28
N ALA A 378 11.38 10.69 33.72
CA ALA A 378 12.63 9.94 33.85
C ALA A 378 13.08 9.84 35.32
N ASN A 379 13.02 10.92 36.09
CA ASN A 379 13.29 10.90 37.53
C ASN A 379 12.35 9.94 38.29
N ALA A 380 11.05 9.96 37.99
CA ALA A 380 10.11 9.02 38.61
C ALA A 380 10.41 7.57 38.23
N ALA A 381 10.84 7.31 36.99
CA ALA A 381 11.26 5.98 36.54
C ALA A 381 12.53 5.50 37.28
N GLN A 382 13.52 6.38 37.44
CA GLN A 382 14.76 6.10 38.17
C GLN A 382 14.47 5.76 39.63
N GLN A 383 13.63 6.54 40.31
CA GLN A 383 13.26 6.30 41.71
C GLN A 383 12.56 4.94 41.90
N MET A 384 11.67 4.56 40.98
CA MET A 384 11.02 3.24 41.02
C MET A 384 12.01 2.09 40.77
N SER A 385 12.98 2.29 39.88
CA SER A 385 14.05 1.31 39.62
C SER A 385 14.93 1.10 40.86
N ASN A 386 15.32 2.19 41.53
CA ASN A 386 16.15 2.13 42.73
C ASN A 386 15.42 1.43 43.90
N ALA A 387 14.09 1.56 43.98
CA ALA A 387 13.27 0.87 44.97
C ALA A 387 13.11 -0.64 44.69
N THR A 388 13.18 -1.05 43.41
CA THR A 388 13.00 -2.44 42.98
C THR A 388 14.36 -3.05 42.62
N ARG A 389 15.08 -3.54 43.63
CA ARG A 389 16.42 -4.15 43.47
C ARG A 389 16.44 -5.14 42.29
N GLY A 390 17.17 -4.81 41.22
CA GLY A 390 17.39 -5.71 40.07
C GLY A 390 17.05 -5.17 38.67
N SER A 391 16.58 -3.93 38.53
CA SER A 391 16.43 -3.28 37.22
C SER A 391 17.53 -2.24 37.02
N SER A 392 18.26 -2.32 35.89
CA SER A 392 19.13 -1.23 35.44
C SER A 392 18.31 0.06 35.35
N GLY A 393 18.82 1.13 35.96
CA GLY A 393 18.12 2.41 36.08
C GLY A 393 17.80 3.06 34.74
N SER A 394 16.93 4.06 34.77
CA SER A 394 16.57 4.91 33.63
C SER A 394 17.64 5.93 33.25
N VAL A 395 18.92 5.65 33.53
CA VAL A 395 20.05 6.52 33.15
C VAL A 395 20.04 6.77 31.64
N LEU A 396 19.72 5.73 30.86
CA LEU A 396 19.55 5.83 29.41
C LEU A 396 18.54 6.93 29.02
N LEU A 397 17.43 7.09 29.75
CA LEU A 397 16.43 8.13 29.45
C LEU A 397 16.99 9.53 29.69
N PHE A 398 17.84 9.74 30.70
CA PHE A 398 18.48 11.03 30.92
C PHE A 398 19.46 11.36 29.78
N ILE A 399 20.22 10.37 29.30
CA ILE A 399 21.14 10.54 28.16
C ILE A 399 20.34 10.84 26.87
N GLU A 400 19.22 10.15 26.64
CA GLU A 400 18.31 10.44 25.52
C GLU A 400 17.77 11.89 25.59
N ILE A 401 17.31 12.32 26.77
CA ILE A 401 16.85 13.70 27.00
C ILE A 401 17.98 14.70 26.77
N LEU A 402 19.20 14.43 27.25
CA LEU A 402 20.36 15.30 27.03
C LEU A 402 20.60 15.50 25.54
N ASN A 403 20.56 14.44 24.74
CA ASN A 403 20.69 14.54 23.29
C ASN A 403 19.57 15.38 22.66
N LYS A 404 18.35 15.36 23.21
CA LYS A 404 17.27 16.28 22.78
C LYS A 404 17.54 17.74 23.17
N TYR A 405 18.06 17.99 24.38
CA TYR A 405 18.50 19.34 24.77
C TYR A 405 19.59 19.86 23.83
N LEU A 406 20.59 19.05 23.51
CA LEU A 406 21.66 19.39 22.56
C LEU A 406 21.11 19.70 21.17
N TYR A 407 20.18 18.87 20.67
CA TYR A 407 19.53 19.10 19.37
C TYR A 407 18.88 20.49 19.31
N PHE A 408 18.04 20.85 20.29
CA PHE A 408 17.35 22.15 20.26
C PHE A 408 18.27 23.33 20.61
N PHE A 409 19.33 23.09 21.38
CA PHE A 409 20.39 24.07 21.60
C PHE A 409 21.07 24.45 20.27
N GLU A 410 21.36 23.46 19.42
CA GLU A 410 21.92 23.70 18.08
C GLU A 410 20.95 24.42 17.15
N LYS A 411 19.66 24.09 17.25
CA LYS A 411 18.60 24.82 16.51
C LYS A 411 18.38 26.25 17.00
N GLY A 412 19.03 26.67 18.08
CA GLY A 412 19.00 28.05 18.56
C GLY A 412 17.77 28.37 19.42
N VAL A 413 17.15 27.38 20.05
CA VAL A 413 16.05 27.60 21.01
C VAL A 413 16.58 28.35 22.23
N SER A 414 16.17 29.61 22.40
CA SER A 414 16.72 30.51 23.44
C SER A 414 16.45 30.06 24.87
N GLN A 415 15.35 29.33 25.08
CA GLN A 415 14.97 28.75 26.38
C GLN A 415 15.92 27.64 26.84
N ILE A 416 16.68 27.04 25.93
CA ILE A 416 17.64 25.99 26.25
C ILE A 416 19.01 26.63 26.38
N ASN A 417 19.53 26.63 27.60
CA ASN A 417 20.78 27.29 27.94
C ASN A 417 21.84 26.29 28.41
N VAL A 418 23.10 26.74 28.38
CA VAL A 418 24.26 25.96 28.83
C VAL A 418 24.06 25.44 30.25
N ALA A 419 23.49 26.24 31.15
CA ALA A 419 23.24 25.83 32.54
C ALA A 419 22.32 24.61 32.64
N SER A 420 21.28 24.52 31.81
CA SER A 420 20.37 23.38 31.78
C SER A 420 21.03 22.11 31.25
N ILE A 421 21.92 22.25 30.25
CA ILE A 421 22.71 21.13 29.70
C ILE A 421 23.73 20.65 30.73
N GLN A 422 24.45 21.57 31.36
CA GLN A 422 25.45 21.29 32.39
C GLN A 422 24.83 20.55 33.59
N SER A 423 23.69 21.06 34.08
CA SER A 423 22.95 20.43 35.18
C SER A 423 22.53 19.00 34.85
N LEU A 424 22.18 18.72 33.58
CA LEU A 424 21.79 17.38 33.15
C LEU A 424 22.99 16.44 33.02
N ILE A 425 24.15 16.93 32.54
CA ILE A 425 25.41 16.18 32.51
C ILE A 425 25.84 15.79 33.93
N GLU A 426 25.76 16.73 34.88
CA GLU A 426 26.07 16.48 36.29
C GLU A 426 25.11 15.46 36.92
N LEU A 427 23.81 15.56 36.60
CA LEU A 427 22.81 14.58 37.05
C LEU A 427 23.12 13.18 36.52
N ILE A 428 23.40 13.04 35.22
CA ILE A 428 23.74 11.74 34.60
C ILE A 428 25.01 11.16 35.24
N THR A 429 26.05 11.98 35.41
CA THR A 429 27.32 11.56 36.02
C THR A 429 27.10 11.05 37.45
N THR A 430 26.30 11.76 38.23
CA THR A 430 25.97 11.38 39.61
C THR A 430 25.19 10.06 39.67
N GLU A 431 24.20 9.88 38.81
CA GLU A 431 23.39 8.65 38.76
C GLU A 431 24.19 7.44 38.26
N MET A 432 25.14 7.64 37.34
CA MET A 432 26.05 6.58 36.87
C MET A 432 27.06 6.14 37.92
N GLN A 433 27.49 7.06 38.78
CA GLN A 433 28.42 6.79 39.90
C GLN A 433 27.72 6.26 41.16
N SER A 434 26.39 6.26 41.19
CA SER A 434 25.59 5.76 42.30
C SER A 434 25.80 4.25 42.51
N GLU A 435 26.10 3.85 43.74
CA GLU A 435 26.29 2.43 44.13
C GLU A 435 25.05 1.56 43.91
N ASN A 436 23.87 2.18 43.74
CA ASN A 436 22.61 1.49 43.50
C ASN A 436 22.36 1.19 42.00
N THR A 437 23.17 1.74 41.10
CA THR A 437 23.03 1.56 39.65
C THR A 437 23.88 0.38 39.20
N LEU A 438 23.27 -0.65 38.61
CA LEU A 438 24.02 -1.69 37.91
C LEU A 438 24.71 -1.09 36.68
N ALA A 439 26.01 -1.36 36.52
CA ALA A 439 26.76 -0.91 35.35
C ALA A 439 26.09 -1.42 34.06
N ASP A 440 25.72 -0.48 33.19
CA ASP A 440 25.15 -0.76 31.88
C ASP A 440 26.14 -0.29 30.80
N PRO A 441 26.92 -1.22 30.20
CA PRO A 441 27.91 -0.87 29.19
C PRO A 441 27.34 -0.09 28.00
N ALA A 442 26.05 -0.29 27.69
CA ALA A 442 25.40 0.44 26.60
C ALA A 442 25.14 1.90 26.98
N ALA A 443 24.69 2.15 28.21
CA ALA A 443 24.51 3.51 28.74
C ALA A 443 25.85 4.24 28.86
N ASP A 444 26.89 3.56 29.34
CA ASP A 444 28.26 4.11 29.44
C ASP A 444 28.79 4.53 28.06
N ALA A 445 28.69 3.65 27.06
CA ALA A 445 29.12 3.93 25.70
C ALA A 445 28.32 5.07 25.06
N PHE A 446 27.01 5.13 25.31
CA PHE A 446 26.15 6.18 24.77
C PHE A 446 26.47 7.55 25.38
N PHE A 447 26.66 7.62 26.70
CA PHE A 447 27.06 8.85 27.37
C PHE A 447 28.44 9.32 26.92
N ALA A 448 29.43 8.43 26.87
CA ALA A 448 30.77 8.75 26.38
C ALA A 448 30.75 9.27 24.93
N SER A 449 29.91 8.69 24.07
CA SER A 449 29.71 9.18 22.70
C SER A 449 29.08 10.57 22.66
N THR A 450 28.14 10.85 23.57
CA THR A 450 27.49 12.17 23.70
C THR A 450 28.49 13.23 24.18
N LEU A 451 29.33 12.92 25.16
CA LEU A 451 30.40 13.83 25.62
C LEU A 451 31.45 14.08 24.52
N ARG A 452 31.81 13.05 23.76
CA ARG A 452 32.71 13.18 22.61
C ARG A 452 32.13 14.09 21.53
N TYR A 453 30.82 14.01 21.30
CA TYR A 453 30.13 14.93 20.39
C TYR A 453 30.22 16.38 20.87
N ILE A 454 29.97 16.64 22.15
CA ILE A 454 30.11 17.98 22.74
C ILE A 454 31.55 18.50 22.54
N GLN A 455 32.56 17.68 22.83
CA GLN A 455 33.96 18.06 22.63
C GLN A 455 34.27 18.34 21.15
N PHE A 456 33.79 17.50 20.25
CA PHE A 456 33.95 17.70 18.81
C PHE A 456 33.34 19.03 18.34
N GLN A 457 32.17 19.44 18.88
CA GLN A 457 31.56 20.72 18.55
C GLN A 457 32.38 21.92 19.05
N LYS A 458 33.04 21.81 20.21
CA LYS A 458 34.00 22.83 20.69
C LYS A 458 35.21 22.94 19.75
N ASP A 459 35.82 21.81 19.44
CA ASP A 459 37.04 21.75 18.62
C ASP A 459 36.84 22.26 17.19
N LYS A 460 35.59 22.20 16.69
CA LYS A 460 35.21 22.71 15.36
C LYS A 460 35.41 24.22 15.21
N GLY A 461 35.41 24.98 16.30
CA GLY A 461 35.59 26.43 16.31
C GLY A 461 34.44 27.21 15.65
N GLY A 462 34.61 28.54 15.57
CA GLY A 462 33.60 29.46 15.03
C GLY A 462 32.36 29.63 15.92
N ALA A 463 31.28 30.17 15.37
CA ALA A 463 30.06 30.51 16.13
C ALA A 463 29.35 29.31 16.79
N VAL A 464 29.62 28.08 16.33
CA VAL A 464 29.13 26.85 16.97
C VAL A 464 30.05 26.46 18.13
N GLY A 465 31.37 26.47 17.94
CA GLY A 465 32.33 26.20 19.02
C GLY A 465 32.14 27.16 20.21
N GLU A 466 31.99 28.46 19.94
CA GLU A 466 31.77 29.48 20.97
C GLU A 466 30.49 29.24 21.81
N LYS A 467 29.45 28.63 21.23
CA LYS A 467 28.23 28.25 21.96
C LYS A 467 28.47 27.07 22.90
N TYR A 468 29.36 26.15 22.52
CA TYR A 468 29.65 24.92 23.23
C TYR A 468 30.77 25.07 24.27
N ASP A 469 31.65 26.06 24.12
CA ASP A 469 32.76 26.35 25.04
C ASP A 469 32.38 26.41 26.52
N PRO A 470 31.22 26.99 26.93
CA PRO A 470 30.85 27.09 28.33
C PRO A 470 30.32 25.76 28.94
N ILE A 471 30.10 24.72 28.14
CA ILE A 471 29.61 23.41 28.60
C ILE A 471 30.81 22.58 29.05
N ASN A 472 30.89 22.19 30.32
CA ASN A 472 31.96 21.31 30.81
C ASN A 472 31.56 19.85 30.56
N SER A 473 32.33 19.16 29.73
CA SER A 473 32.11 17.78 29.28
C SER A 473 33.13 16.83 29.87
#